data_AF-F6Z1W3-F1
#
_entry.id   AF-F6Z1W3-F1
#
_cell.length_a   1.000
_cell.length_b   1.000
_cell.length_c   1.000
_cell.angle_alpha   90.00
_cell.angle_beta   90.00
_cell.angle_gamma   90.00
#
_symmetry.space_group_name_H-M   'P 1'
#
loop_
_entity.id
_entity.type
_entity.pdbx_description
1 polymer ?
#
loop_
_entity_poly.entity_id
_entity_poly.type
_entity_poly.pdbx_seq_one_letter_code
_entity_poly.pdbx_strand_id
1 'polypeptide(L)'
;MHNKIILAFSKPQVFSTLPDDNEVLLRSEEKISHREPVEFVVSARKLLGWSIGLPFDVGEDWYKLRKVVNQHFLKNSIVWSHSKQQHEVAEEFVDYIGQNLDENNEVPHFQDLLQKWALESTAVFCFGVRLGRNLN
;
A
#
# COMPACT_ATOMS: atom_id res chain seq x y z
N MET A 1 6.81 -24.11 43.66
CA MET A 1 7.70 -23.43 42.70
C MET A 1 6.93 -22.26 42.12
N HIS A 2 7.34 -21.03 42.43
CA HIS A 2 6.65 -19.81 42.00
C HIS A 2 6.98 -19.53 40.53
N ASN A 3 5.99 -19.66 39.64
CA ASN A 3 6.09 -19.17 38.27
C ASN A 3 6.17 -17.65 38.33
N LYS A 4 7.39 -17.11 38.20
CA LYS A 4 7.58 -15.68 37.94
C LYS A 4 7.02 -15.42 36.56
N ILE A 5 5.87 -14.74 36.50
CA ILE A 5 5.44 -14.04 35.30
C ILE A 5 6.51 -12.96 35.06
N ILE A 6 7.43 -13.23 34.15
CA ILE A 6 8.31 -12.19 33.62
C ILE A 6 7.41 -11.33 32.75
N LEU A 7 6.96 -10.20 33.30
CA LEU A 7 6.47 -9.09 32.50
C LEU A 7 7.62 -8.69 31.58
N ALA A 8 7.60 -9.19 30.34
CA ALA A 8 8.49 -8.69 29.32
C ALA A 8 8.14 -7.22 29.11
N PHE A 9 8.96 -6.33 29.66
CA PHE A 9 8.87 -4.91 29.31
C PHE A 9 9.01 -4.83 27.78
N SER A 10 8.06 -4.16 27.13
CA SER A 10 8.17 -3.86 25.71
C SER A 10 9.49 -3.14 25.45
N LYS A 11 10.13 -3.43 24.32
CA LYS A 11 11.33 -2.70 23.91
C LYS A 11 11.03 -1.20 23.96
N PRO A 12 11.95 -0.35 24.46
CA PRO A 12 11.72 1.08 24.48
C PRO A 12 11.47 1.57 23.04
N GLN A 13 10.40 2.32 22.87
CA GLN A 13 10.05 2.95 21.59
C GLN A 13 10.33 4.45 21.69
N VAL A 14 10.89 4.99 20.62
CA VAL A 14 11.12 6.43 20.46
C VAL A 14 10.17 6.94 19.40
N PHE A 15 9.40 7.97 19.74
CA PHE A 15 8.49 8.64 18.82
C PHE A 15 9.05 10.02 18.53
N SER A 16 9.21 10.35 17.25
CA SER A 16 9.59 11.70 16.82
C SER A 16 8.68 12.17 15.70
N THR A 17 8.49 13.49 15.65
CA THR A 17 7.82 14.22 14.58
C THR A 17 8.73 15.25 13.92
N LEU A 18 9.99 15.34 14.37
CA LEU A 18 10.95 16.32 13.86
C LEU A 18 11.57 15.83 12.54
N PRO A 19 11.66 16.68 11.50
CA PRO A 19 12.31 16.32 10.24
C PRO A 19 13.78 15.91 10.41
N ASP A 20 14.52 16.57 11.29
CA ASP A 20 15.94 16.31 11.53
C ASP A 20 16.17 14.89 12.08
N ASP A 21 15.27 14.40 12.95
CA ASP A 21 15.32 13.03 13.46
C ASP A 21 15.05 12.01 12.35
N ASN A 22 14.14 12.32 11.41
CA ASN A 22 13.89 11.46 10.26
C ASN A 22 15.09 11.41 9.30
N GLU A 23 15.79 12.52 9.12
CA GLU A 23 17.03 12.53 8.34
C GLU A 23 18.08 11.61 8.98
N VAL A 24 18.30 11.73 10.29
CA VAL A 24 19.22 10.86 11.03
C VAL A 24 18.80 9.38 10.90
N LEU A 25 17.51 9.08 11.08
CA LEU A 25 16.97 7.73 10.94
C LEU A 25 17.22 7.15 9.55
N LEU A 26 16.88 7.89 8.49
CA LEU A 26 17.05 7.43 7.11
C LEU A 26 18.51 7.28 6.70
N ARG A 27 19.39 8.17 7.19
CA ARG A 27 20.85 8.07 6.93
C ARG A 27 21.51 6.93 7.69
N SER A 28 20.97 6.56 8.84
CA SER A 28 21.45 5.42 9.65
C SER A 28 20.79 4.10 9.26
N GLU A 29 19.82 4.11 8.35
CA GLU A 29 19.13 2.90 7.92
C GLU A 29 20.08 1.94 7.20
N GLU A 30 20.06 0.68 7.63
CA GLU A 30 20.80 -0.36 6.95
C GLU A 30 20.16 -0.69 5.59
N LYS A 31 20.92 -1.36 4.72
CA LYS A 31 20.42 -1.81 3.41
C LYS A 31 19.14 -2.66 3.51
N ILE A 32 18.99 -3.39 4.61
CA ILE A 32 17.82 -4.19 4.93
C ILE A 32 17.08 -3.50 6.07
N SER A 33 15.97 -2.84 5.72
CA SER A 33 15.14 -2.16 6.70
C SER A 33 14.54 -3.16 7.67
N HIS A 34 14.71 -2.90 8.96
CA HIS A 34 14.11 -3.68 10.04
C HIS A 34 12.81 -3.02 10.48
N ARG A 35 11.69 -3.61 10.08
CA ARG A 35 10.34 -3.18 10.49
C ARG A 35 9.70 -4.29 11.31
N GLU A 36 9.01 -3.95 12.38
CA GLU A 36 8.24 -4.94 13.14
C GLU A 36 7.05 -5.40 12.29
N PRO A 37 6.94 -6.71 11.98
CA PRO A 37 5.83 -7.20 11.18
C PRO A 37 4.57 -7.29 12.04
N VAL A 38 3.41 -7.20 11.38
CA VAL A 38 2.12 -7.42 12.05
C VAL A 38 1.97 -8.93 12.34
N GLU A 39 2.25 -9.32 13.59
CA GLU A 39 2.41 -10.72 14.01
C GLU A 39 1.21 -11.60 13.67
N PHE A 40 -0.01 -11.09 13.82
CA PHE A 40 -1.24 -11.80 13.47
C PHE A 40 -1.27 -12.17 11.97
N VAL A 41 -0.91 -11.24 11.08
CA VAL A 41 -0.93 -11.48 9.63
C VAL A 41 0.12 -12.50 9.24
N VAL A 42 1.33 -12.38 9.81
CA VAL A 42 2.41 -13.35 9.59
C VAL A 42 1.97 -14.74 10.04
N SER A 43 1.39 -14.85 11.23
CA SER A 43 0.94 -16.13 11.79
C SER A 43 -0.15 -16.78 10.94
N ALA A 44 -1.16 -16.01 10.55
CA ALA A 44 -2.23 -16.48 9.68
C ALA A 44 -1.71 -16.98 8.32
N ARG A 45 -0.81 -16.24 7.68
CA ARG A 45 -0.23 -16.63 6.38
C ARG A 45 0.63 -17.90 6.48
N LYS A 46 1.40 -18.06 7.56
CA LYS A 46 2.16 -19.30 7.83
C LYS A 46 1.25 -20.50 7.98
N LEU A 47 0.15 -20.37 8.73
CA LEU A 47 -0.83 -21.44 8.93
C LEU A 47 -1.48 -21.86 7.60
N LEU A 48 -1.71 -20.92 6.69
CA LEU A 48 -2.28 -21.17 5.37
C LEU A 48 -1.24 -21.64 4.34
N GLY A 49 0.05 -21.70 4.69
CA GLY A 49 1.13 -22.01 3.74
C GLY A 49 1.32 -20.93 2.67
N TRP A 50 0.91 -19.69 2.93
CA TRP A 50 1.03 -18.57 2.01
C TRP A 50 2.33 -17.80 2.22
N SER A 51 2.80 -17.12 1.16
CA SER A 51 3.91 -16.18 1.29
C SER A 51 3.54 -15.03 2.25
N ILE A 52 4.47 -14.64 3.11
CA ILE A 52 4.27 -13.51 4.04
C ILE A 52 4.10 -12.19 3.29
N GLY A 53 4.81 -12.01 2.17
CA GLY A 53 4.62 -10.92 1.23
C GLY A 53 5.32 -9.63 1.65
N LEU A 54 5.56 -8.76 0.66
CA LEU A 54 6.41 -7.58 0.78
C LEU A 54 6.14 -6.64 1.97
N PRO A 55 4.89 -6.39 2.40
CA PRO A 55 4.63 -5.51 3.54
C PRO A 55 5.09 -6.09 4.89
N PHE A 56 5.07 -7.42 5.03
CA PHE A 56 5.26 -8.11 6.30
C PHE A 56 6.51 -8.99 6.34
N ASP A 57 7.13 -9.26 5.19
CA ASP A 57 8.44 -9.88 5.13
C ASP A 57 9.51 -8.95 5.72
N VAL A 58 10.55 -9.56 6.29
CA VAL A 58 11.72 -8.89 6.86
C VAL A 58 13.00 -9.58 6.41
N GLY A 59 14.15 -8.92 6.57
CA GLY A 59 15.42 -9.55 6.28
C GLY A 59 15.69 -9.75 4.79
N GLU A 60 16.44 -10.81 4.47
CA GLU A 60 16.84 -11.15 3.10
C GLU A 60 15.66 -11.51 2.19
N ASP A 61 14.61 -12.14 2.72
CA ASP A 61 13.44 -12.52 1.93
C ASP A 61 12.66 -11.29 1.46
N TRP A 62 12.50 -10.30 2.35
CA TRP A 62 12.01 -8.99 1.97
C TRP A 62 12.89 -8.33 0.91
N TYR A 63 14.22 -8.33 1.09
CA TYR A 63 15.13 -7.65 0.18
C TYR A 63 15.08 -8.25 -1.23
N LYS A 64 15.06 -9.59 -1.33
CA LYS A 64 14.92 -10.31 -2.60
C LYS A 64 13.61 -9.95 -3.29
N LEU A 65 12.49 -10.02 -2.57
CA LEU A 65 11.16 -9.69 -3.13
C LEU A 65 11.09 -8.21 -3.54
N ARG A 66 11.56 -7.29 -2.69
CA ARG A 66 11.57 -5.84 -2.95
C ARG A 66 12.37 -5.50 -4.20
N LYS A 67 13.53 -6.13 -4.37
CA LYS A 67 14.39 -5.91 -5.53
C LYS A 67 13.70 -6.28 -6.84
N VAL A 68 12.90 -7.34 -6.86
CA VAL A 68 12.12 -7.75 -8.05
C VAL A 68 10.93 -6.81 -8.24
N VAL A 69 10.10 -6.61 -7.21
CA VAL A 69 8.89 -5.78 -7.30
C VAL A 69 9.21 -4.36 -7.74
N ASN A 70 10.27 -3.73 -7.21
CA ASN A 70 10.67 -2.37 -7.62
C ASN A 70 10.93 -2.26 -9.13
N GLN A 71 11.38 -3.33 -9.79
CA GLN A 71 11.63 -3.31 -11.23
C GLN A 71 10.34 -3.21 -12.05
N HIS A 72 9.21 -3.65 -11.50
CA HIS A 72 7.91 -3.65 -12.16
C HIS A 72 7.00 -2.53 -11.67
N PHE A 73 7.22 -1.98 -10.47
CA PHE A 73 6.31 -0.99 -9.89
C PHE A 73 6.91 0.43 -9.86
N LEU A 74 8.22 0.57 -9.62
CA LEU A 74 8.84 1.86 -9.29
C LEU A 74 9.88 2.34 -10.32
N LYS A 75 10.14 1.57 -11.38
CA LYS A 75 10.95 2.06 -12.50
C LYS A 75 10.13 3.06 -13.32
N ASN A 76 10.68 4.26 -13.53
CA ASN A 76 10.03 5.32 -14.32
C ASN A 76 9.47 4.82 -15.65
N SER A 77 10.24 4.04 -16.42
CA SER A 77 9.78 3.51 -17.71
C SER A 77 8.53 2.64 -17.60
N ILE A 78 8.41 1.87 -16.51
CA ILE A 78 7.23 1.03 -16.26
C ILE A 78 6.06 1.89 -15.80
N VAL A 79 6.26 2.80 -14.85
CA VAL A 79 5.23 3.74 -14.40
C VAL A 79 4.63 4.51 -15.58
N TRP A 80 5.48 5.07 -16.45
CA TRP A 80 5.04 5.81 -17.64
C TRP A 80 4.32 4.93 -18.66
N SER A 81 4.64 3.65 -18.75
CA SER A 81 3.96 2.73 -19.67
C SER A 81 2.48 2.53 -19.35
N HIS A 82 2.08 2.75 -18.09
CA HIS A 82 0.68 2.68 -17.66
C HIS A 82 -0.05 4.03 -17.73
N SER A 83 0.65 5.13 -18.06
CA SER A 83 0.10 6.49 -17.98
C SER A 83 -1.16 6.68 -18.83
N LYS A 84 -1.18 6.12 -20.05
CA LYS A 84 -2.35 6.17 -20.93
C LYS A 84 -3.58 5.51 -20.30
N GLN A 85 -3.43 4.28 -19.80
CA GLN A 85 -4.56 3.55 -19.23
C GLN A 85 -5.05 4.19 -17.92
N GLN A 86 -4.13 4.74 -17.13
CA GLN A 86 -4.48 5.51 -15.93
C GLN A 86 -5.21 6.80 -16.27
N HIS A 87 -4.81 7.49 -17.33
CA HIS A 87 -5.50 8.67 -17.82
C HIS A 87 -6.91 8.34 -18.30
N GLU A 88 -7.10 7.26 -19.04
CA GLU A 88 -8.43 6.80 -19.48
C GLU A 88 -9.37 6.58 -18.28
N VAL A 89 -8.91 5.88 -17.23
CA VAL A 89 -9.71 5.67 -16.01
C VAL A 89 -10.00 6.99 -15.26
N ALA A 90 -9.07 7.96 -15.32
CA ALA A 90 -9.26 9.26 -14.69
C ALA A 90 -10.25 10.14 -15.46
N GLU A 91 -10.20 10.17 -16.79
CA GLU A 91 -11.16 10.90 -17.63
C GLU A 91 -12.57 10.37 -17.42
N GLU A 92 -12.76 9.03 -17.44
CA GLU A 92 -14.07 8.42 -17.18
C GLU A 92 -14.63 8.76 -15.79
N PHE A 93 -13.75 8.89 -14.80
CA PHE A 93 -14.13 9.32 -13.45
C PHE A 93 -14.59 10.79 -13.41
N VAL A 94 -13.88 11.69 -14.09
CA VAL A 94 -14.24 13.11 -14.20
C VAL A 94 -15.55 13.29 -14.99
N ASP A 95 -15.71 12.56 -16.09
CA ASP A 95 -16.94 12.57 -16.88
C ASP A 95 -18.14 12.12 -16.05
N TYR A 96 -17.98 11.06 -15.25
CA TYR A 96 -19.04 10.60 -14.36
C TYR A 96 -19.39 11.65 -13.30
N ILE A 97 -18.39 12.28 -12.68
CA ILE A 97 -18.63 13.38 -11.73
C ILE A 97 -19.48 14.46 -12.39
N GLY A 98 -19.12 14.92 -13.59
CA GLY A 98 -19.86 15.96 -14.30
C GLY A 98 -21.30 15.57 -14.66
N GLN A 99 -21.57 14.27 -14.87
CA GLN A 99 -22.89 13.75 -15.23
C GLN A 99 -23.79 13.48 -14.02
N ASN A 100 -23.22 13.42 -12.80
CA ASN A 100 -23.92 12.96 -11.59
C ASN A 100 -23.88 14.01 -10.47
N LEU A 101 -23.76 15.29 -10.84
CA LEU A 101 -23.92 16.39 -9.90
C LEU A 101 -25.39 16.50 -9.48
N ASP A 102 -25.60 16.74 -8.19
CA ASP A 102 -26.91 17.05 -7.63
C ASP A 102 -27.30 18.51 -7.86
N GLU A 103 -28.45 18.92 -7.29
CA GLU A 103 -28.97 20.28 -7.36
C GLU A 103 -28.07 21.34 -6.71
N ASN A 104 -27.13 20.94 -5.85
CA ASN A 104 -26.15 21.80 -5.21
C ASN A 104 -24.79 21.81 -5.94
N ASN A 105 -24.69 21.12 -7.08
CA ASN A 105 -23.44 20.86 -7.81
C ASN A 105 -22.43 20.02 -7.00
N GLU A 106 -22.91 19.11 -6.16
CA GLU A 106 -22.09 18.16 -5.42
C GLU A 106 -22.29 16.74 -5.97
N VAL A 107 -21.32 15.85 -5.71
CA VAL A 107 -21.46 14.42 -6.04
C VAL A 107 -21.92 13.67 -4.79
N PRO A 108 -23.13 13.11 -4.77
CA PRO A 108 -23.59 12.29 -3.66
C PRO A 108 -22.66 11.09 -3.43
N HIS A 109 -22.39 10.76 -2.16
CA HIS A 109 -21.56 9.61 -1.80
C HIS A 109 -20.17 9.58 -2.47
N PHE A 110 -19.54 10.75 -2.63
CA PHE A 110 -18.25 10.89 -3.31
C PHE A 110 -17.16 9.94 -2.82
N GLN A 111 -17.14 9.59 -1.53
CA GLN A 111 -16.18 8.63 -0.96
C GLN A 111 -16.30 7.24 -1.60
N ASP A 112 -17.52 6.74 -1.82
CA ASP A 112 -17.75 5.42 -2.43
C ASP A 112 -17.34 5.44 -3.90
N LEU A 113 -17.63 6.54 -4.58
CA LEU A 113 -17.19 6.81 -5.94
C LEU A 113 -15.65 6.83 -6.03
N LEU A 114 -14.96 7.51 -5.11
CA LEU A 114 -13.50 7.57 -5.05
C LEU A 114 -12.90 6.17 -4.79
N GLN A 115 -13.52 5.36 -3.94
CA GLN A 115 -13.09 3.98 -3.72
C GLN A 115 -13.26 3.09 -4.96
N LYS A 116 -14.36 3.25 -5.72
CA LYS A 116 -14.56 2.56 -7.00
C LYS A 116 -13.47 2.92 -8.00
N TRP A 117 -13.18 4.22 -8.14
CA TRP A 117 -12.09 4.70 -9.00
C TRP A 117 -10.72 4.15 -8.58
N ALA A 118 -10.38 4.19 -7.28
CA ALA A 118 -9.12 3.67 -6.79
C ALA A 118 -8.94 2.17 -7.08
N LEU A 119 -10.04 1.39 -6.97
CA LEU A 119 -10.02 -0.02 -7.32
C LEU A 119 -9.85 -0.27 -8.82
N GLU A 120 -10.57 0.47 -9.67
CA GLU A 120 -10.45 0.38 -11.13
C GLU A 120 -9.03 0.74 -11.58
N SER A 121 -8.51 1.87 -11.09
CA SER A 121 -7.13 2.33 -11.34
C SER A 121 -6.10 1.27 -10.93
N THR A 122 -6.26 0.64 -9.75
CA THR A 122 -5.38 -0.42 -9.28
C THR A 122 -5.49 -1.68 -10.13
N ALA A 123 -6.70 -2.07 -10.56
CA ALA A 123 -6.89 -3.26 -11.38
C ALA A 123 -6.26 -3.12 -12.77
N VAL A 124 -6.38 -1.94 -13.38
CA VAL A 124 -5.71 -1.60 -14.63
C VAL A 124 -4.20 -1.62 -14.46
N PHE A 125 -3.68 -1.02 -13.38
CA PHE A 125 -2.24 -0.99 -13.14
C PHE A 125 -1.65 -2.38 -12.87
N CYS A 126 -2.26 -3.17 -11.98
CA CYS A 126 -1.71 -4.44 -11.51
C CYS A 126 -2.00 -5.61 -12.46
N PHE A 127 -3.15 -5.60 -13.14
CA PHE A 127 -3.63 -6.76 -13.90
C PHE A 127 -3.92 -6.43 -15.37
N GLY A 128 -3.91 -5.15 -15.77
CA GLY A 128 -4.26 -4.74 -17.13
C GLY A 128 -5.72 -5.02 -17.49
N VAL A 129 -6.60 -5.13 -16.48
CA VAL A 129 -8.03 -5.44 -16.67
C VAL A 129 -8.91 -4.27 -16.27
N ARG A 130 -10.00 -4.08 -17.02
CA ARG A 130 -11.12 -3.22 -16.63
C ARG A 130 -12.10 -4.05 -15.82
N LEU A 131 -12.45 -3.65 -14.60
CA LEU A 131 -13.43 -4.39 -13.80
C LEU A 131 -14.86 -4.08 -14.25
N GLY A 132 -15.04 -3.06 -15.10
CA GLY A 132 -16.37 -2.62 -15.53
C GLY A 132 -17.19 -2.08 -14.37
N ARG A 133 -16.54 -1.67 -13.27
CA ARG A 133 -17.18 -0.88 -12.19
C ARG A 133 -17.35 0.57 -12.63
N ASN A 134 -17.72 0.76 -13.90
CA ASN A 134 -18.24 2.01 -14.42
C ASN A 134 -19.49 2.28 -13.59
N LEU A 135 -19.30 3.10 -12.56
CA LEU A 135 -20.12 4.24 -12.18
C LEU A 135 -21.50 4.25 -12.85
N ASN A 136 -22.31 3.26 -12.52
CA ASN A 136 -23.74 3.15 -12.81
C ASN A 136 -24.45 3.11 -11.45
#